data_AF-H3G5Y4-F1
#
_entry.id   AF-H3G5Y4-F1
#
_cell.length_a   1.000
_cell.length_b   1.000
_cell.length_c   1.000
_cell.angle_alpha   90.00
_cell.angle_beta   90.00
_cell.angle_gamma   90.00
#
_symmetry.space_group_name_H-M   'P 1'
#
loop_
_entity.id
_entity.type
_entity.pdbx_description
1 polymer ?
#
loop_
_entity_poly.entity_id
_entity_poly.type
_entity_poly.pdbx_seq_one_letter_code
_entity_poly.pdbx_strand_id
1 'polypeptide(L)'
;YFAHCYPYTYTRLQRFILSLQKDPERRNNFKRRVMCKTIAGNNCDLLTITDFSQDDEKDLVTRRRTAIVLTARVHPGESNSSFVMHGILDFLTGNSLEARFLRHHFVFKVVPMLNPDGVIHGNYRCSLAGTDLNRRWLNPSSELHPTIFATKKML
;
A
#
# COMPACT_ATOMS: atom_id res chain seq x y z
N TYR A 1 24.82 1.89 -14.48
CA TYR A 1 23.51 1.31 -14.82
C TYR A 1 22.71 2.31 -15.64
N PHE A 2 21.98 1.86 -16.65
CA PHE A 2 21.00 2.66 -17.39
C PHE A 2 19.60 2.10 -17.13
N ALA A 3 18.58 2.95 -17.07
CA ALA A 3 17.19 2.54 -16.83
C ALA A 3 16.23 3.52 -17.52
N HIS A 4 15.03 3.04 -17.89
CA HIS A 4 13.99 3.88 -18.51
C HIS A 4 13.50 5.01 -17.59
N CYS A 5 13.46 4.76 -16.29
CA CYS A 5 13.19 5.75 -15.26
C CYS A 5 13.95 5.37 -13.97
N TYR A 6 14.03 6.28 -13.01
CA TYR A 6 14.73 6.01 -11.75
C TYR A 6 14.05 4.85 -10.98
N PRO A 7 14.75 3.74 -10.70
CA PRO A 7 14.11 2.54 -10.21
C PRO A 7 13.70 2.67 -8.74
N TYR A 8 12.54 2.08 -8.40
CA TYR A 8 12.11 1.86 -7.03
C TYR A 8 11.88 0.35 -6.83
N THR A 9 12.76 -0.30 -6.09
CA THR A 9 12.71 -1.77 -5.92
C THR A 9 11.71 -2.19 -4.85
N TYR A 10 11.20 -3.41 -4.97
CA TYR A 10 10.38 -4.00 -3.90
C TYR A 10 11.15 -4.07 -2.57
N THR A 11 12.43 -4.44 -2.59
CA THR A 11 13.28 -4.47 -1.39
C THR A 11 13.42 -3.09 -0.75
N ARG A 12 13.51 -2.01 -1.54
CA ARG A 12 13.53 -0.64 -1.02
C ARG A 12 12.23 -0.31 -0.27
N LEU A 13 11.07 -0.67 -0.83
CA LEU A 13 9.77 -0.49 -0.16
C LEU A 13 9.76 -1.24 1.17
N GLN A 14 10.15 -2.52 1.16
CA GLN A 14 10.13 -3.39 2.32
C GLN A 14 11.04 -2.85 3.44
N ARG A 15 12.26 -2.40 3.10
CA ARG A 15 13.19 -1.78 4.06
C ARG A 15 12.63 -0.49 4.65
N PHE A 16 12.00 0.34 3.82
CA PHE A 16 11.38 1.59 4.28
C PHE A 16 10.21 1.34 5.24
N ILE A 17 9.30 0.41 4.91
CA ILE A 17 8.21 0.06 5.84
C ILE A 17 8.79 -0.51 7.15
N LEU A 18 9.82 -1.35 7.08
CA LEU A 18 10.50 -1.87 8.27
C LEU A 18 11.16 -0.77 9.10
N SER A 19 11.73 0.27 8.50
CA SER A 19 12.28 1.40 9.27
C SER A 19 11.17 2.16 9.99
N LEU A 20 10.02 2.37 9.35
CA LEU A 20 8.85 2.98 10.01
C LEU A 20 8.33 2.13 11.19
N GLN A 21 8.37 0.80 11.10
CA GLN A 21 7.96 -0.09 12.21
C GLN A 21 8.95 -0.07 13.39
N LYS A 22 10.22 0.25 13.14
CA LYS A 22 11.26 0.36 14.17
C LYS A 22 11.33 1.73 14.83
N ASP A 23 10.82 2.76 14.15
CA ASP A 23 10.77 4.13 14.65
C ASP A 23 9.74 4.25 15.80
N PRO A 24 10.15 4.61 17.02
CA PRO A 24 9.26 4.72 18.18
C PRO A 24 8.11 5.72 17.99
N GLU A 25 8.35 6.80 17.24
CA GLU A 25 7.36 7.84 17.02
C GLU A 25 6.32 7.45 15.96
N ARG A 26 6.74 6.63 14.98
CA ARG A 26 5.92 6.30 13.82
C ARG A 26 5.24 4.94 13.92
N ARG A 27 5.83 3.97 14.61
CA ARG A 27 5.33 2.59 14.68
C ARG A 27 3.89 2.48 15.19
N ASN A 28 3.45 3.43 16.01
CA ASN A 28 2.10 3.47 16.58
C ASN A 28 1.09 4.16 15.65
N ASN A 29 1.53 4.85 14.60
CA ASN A 29 0.67 5.57 13.66
C ASN A 29 0.16 4.68 12.52
N PHE A 30 0.65 3.45 12.39
CA PHE A 30 0.19 2.52 11.36
C PHE A 30 0.29 1.04 11.77
N LYS A 31 -0.54 0.20 11.15
CA LYS A 31 -0.49 -1.26 11.23
C LYS A 31 -0.23 -1.83 9.85
N ARG A 32 0.76 -2.72 9.74
CA ARG A 32 1.06 -3.48 8.51
C ARG A 32 0.45 -4.87 8.60
N ARG A 33 -0.20 -5.34 7.53
CA ARG A 33 -0.54 -6.76 7.34
C ARG A 33 -0.24 -7.21 5.93
N VAL A 34 0.04 -8.49 5.76
CA VAL A 34 0.04 -9.12 4.43
C VAL A 34 -1.41 -9.26 3.98
N MET A 35 -1.78 -8.59 2.89
CA MET A 35 -3.13 -8.65 2.33
C MET A 35 -3.35 -9.93 1.54
N CYS A 36 -2.37 -10.30 0.71
CA CYS A 36 -2.33 -11.56 -0.01
C CYS A 36 -0.88 -11.87 -0.46
N LYS A 37 -0.72 -13.07 -1.01
CA LYS A 37 0.47 -13.44 -1.79
C LYS A 37 0.25 -13.13 -3.26
N THR A 38 1.31 -12.75 -3.96
CA THR A 38 1.32 -12.64 -5.43
C THR A 38 1.51 -14.01 -6.07
N ILE A 39 1.53 -14.09 -7.41
CA ILE A 39 1.71 -15.36 -8.14
C ILE A 39 3.07 -15.99 -7.80
N ALA A 40 4.13 -15.19 -7.71
CA ALA A 40 5.45 -15.65 -7.31
C ALA A 40 5.65 -15.76 -5.78
N GLY A 41 4.58 -15.63 -4.99
CA GLY A 41 4.64 -15.81 -3.52
C GLY A 41 5.17 -14.60 -2.73
N ASN A 42 5.38 -13.45 -3.39
CA ASN A 42 5.76 -12.21 -2.71
C ASN A 42 4.59 -11.64 -1.90
N ASN A 43 4.88 -10.86 -0.86
CA ASN A 43 3.84 -10.22 -0.07
C ASN A 43 3.30 -8.98 -0.80
N CYS A 44 1.98 -8.89 -0.95
CA CYS A 44 1.31 -7.62 -1.19
C CYS A 44 0.81 -7.09 0.16
N ASP A 45 1.42 -6.02 0.65
CA ASP A 45 1.12 -5.46 1.97
C ASP A 45 -0.05 -4.47 1.91
N LEU A 46 -0.88 -4.48 2.96
CA LEU A 46 -1.81 -3.40 3.29
C LEU A 46 -1.33 -2.69 4.55
N LEU A 47 -1.20 -1.37 4.47
CA LEU A 47 -0.94 -0.50 5.60
C LEU A 47 -2.26 0.19 5.99
N THR A 48 -2.63 0.10 7.26
CA THR A 48 -3.70 0.92 7.83
C THR A 48 -3.04 2.04 8.63
N ILE A 49 -3.30 3.30 8.27
CA ILE A 49 -2.72 4.48 8.93
C ILE A 49 -3.87 5.31 9.49
N THR A 50 -3.91 5.52 10.80
CA THR A 50 -4.97 6.27 11.49
C THR A 50 -4.53 6.52 12.94
N ASP A 51 -5.34 7.24 13.69
CA ASP A 51 -5.25 7.30 15.15
C ASP A 51 -5.96 6.08 15.76
N PHE A 52 -5.19 5.12 16.28
CA PHE A 52 -5.71 3.89 16.88
C PHE A 52 -6.19 4.07 18.31
N SER A 53 -5.88 5.18 18.99
CA SER A 53 -6.35 5.43 20.36
C SER A 53 -7.87 5.55 20.44
N GLN A 54 -8.52 5.87 19.32
CA GLN A 54 -9.97 5.98 19.21
C GLN A 54 -10.69 4.64 19.02
N ASP A 55 -9.97 3.55 18.75
CA ASP A 55 -10.59 2.24 18.51
C ASP A 55 -11.08 1.58 19.83
N ASP A 56 -10.64 2.07 20.99
CA ASP A 56 -11.04 1.59 22.33
C ASP A 56 -12.30 2.30 22.90
N GLU A 57 -12.80 3.34 22.24
CA GLU A 57 -14.04 4.02 22.63
C GLU A 57 -15.26 3.18 22.19
N LYS A 58 -16.07 2.75 23.16
CA LYS A 58 -17.19 1.78 23.03
C LYS A 58 -18.32 2.17 22.07
N ASP A 59 -18.24 3.31 21.39
CA ASP A 59 -19.33 3.89 20.62
C ASP A 59 -19.09 3.73 19.10
N LEU A 60 -19.22 2.49 18.64
CA LEU A 60 -19.01 2.05 17.25
C LEU A 60 -19.92 2.77 16.22
N VAL A 61 -21.01 3.39 16.67
CA VAL A 61 -21.98 4.10 15.82
C VAL A 61 -21.55 5.56 15.58
N THR A 62 -20.77 6.15 16.49
CA THR A 62 -20.52 7.61 16.55
C THR A 62 -19.27 8.05 15.80
N ARG A 63 -18.43 7.12 15.30
CA ARG A 63 -17.26 7.45 14.46
C ARG A 63 -17.02 6.45 13.31
N ARG A 64 -17.96 6.38 12.36
CA ARG A 64 -17.63 5.91 10.99
C ARG A 64 -16.68 6.93 10.34
N ARG A 65 -15.39 6.87 10.69
CA ARG A 65 -14.34 7.66 10.04
C ARG A 65 -14.29 7.27 8.57
N THR A 66 -14.26 8.26 7.69
CA THR A 66 -14.18 8.02 6.25
C THR A 66 -12.90 7.27 5.92
N ALA A 67 -13.04 6.18 5.19
CA ALA A 67 -11.89 5.43 4.68
C ALA A 67 -11.35 6.10 3.42
N ILE A 68 -10.05 6.37 3.40
CA ILE A 68 -9.33 6.85 2.21
C ILE A 68 -8.46 5.70 1.72
N VAL A 69 -8.71 5.25 0.49
CA VAL A 69 -7.95 4.14 -0.10
C VAL A 69 -6.92 4.69 -1.08
N LEU A 70 -5.65 4.36 -0.84
CA LEU A 70 -4.55 4.73 -1.70
C LEU A 70 -3.88 3.46 -2.21
N THR A 71 -3.71 3.37 -3.53
CA THR A 71 -2.95 2.28 -4.13
C THR A 71 -1.89 2.85 -5.05
N ALA A 72 -0.77 2.15 -5.17
CA ALA A 72 0.26 2.54 -6.10
C ALA A 72 0.79 1.33 -6.87
N ARG A 73 1.45 1.65 -7.97
CA ARG A 73 2.30 0.71 -8.68
C ARG A 73 1.56 -0.53 -9.23
N VAL A 74 0.41 -0.31 -9.82
CA VAL A 74 -0.31 -1.36 -10.57
C VAL A 74 0.45 -1.77 -11.84
N HIS A 75 1.06 -0.82 -12.54
CA HIS A 75 1.96 -1.07 -13.66
C HIS A 75 3.42 -1.05 -13.20
N PRO A 76 4.18 -2.13 -13.42
CA PRO A 76 5.58 -2.27 -13.05
C PRO A 76 6.61 -1.34 -13.72
N GLY A 77 6.24 -0.49 -14.66
CA GLY A 77 7.15 0.49 -15.28
C GLY A 77 7.09 1.85 -14.59
N GLU A 78 5.95 2.19 -13.99
CA GLU A 78 5.63 3.51 -13.45
C GLU A 78 6.21 3.73 -12.04
N SER A 79 7.54 3.79 -11.91
CA SER A 79 8.23 3.84 -10.61
C SER A 79 7.99 5.15 -9.84
N ASN A 80 7.68 6.22 -10.56
CA ASN A 80 7.26 7.52 -10.02
C ASN A 80 6.13 7.37 -8.99
N SER A 81 5.17 6.46 -9.23
CA SER A 81 4.08 6.19 -8.28
C SER A 81 4.58 5.69 -6.91
N SER A 82 5.68 4.93 -6.88
CA SER A 82 6.30 4.47 -5.63
C SER A 82 7.04 5.57 -4.89
N PHE A 83 7.63 6.54 -5.59
CA PHE A 83 8.25 7.71 -4.96
C PHE A 83 7.20 8.63 -4.33
N VAL A 84 6.10 8.89 -5.03
CA VAL A 84 4.96 9.64 -4.48
C VAL A 84 4.40 8.91 -3.26
N MET A 85 4.17 7.59 -3.38
CA MET A 85 3.68 6.78 -2.27
C MET A 85 4.65 6.78 -1.07
N HIS A 86 5.95 6.76 -1.30
CA HIS A 86 6.95 6.86 -0.23
C HIS A 86 6.80 8.17 0.55
N GLY A 87 6.67 9.31 -0.15
CA GLY A 87 6.46 10.61 0.49
C GLY A 87 5.13 10.68 1.26
N ILE A 88 4.04 10.12 0.69
CA ILE A 88 2.75 10.03 1.37
C ILE A 88 2.87 9.23 2.68
N LEU A 89 3.51 8.06 2.63
CA LEU A 89 3.70 7.22 3.82
C LEU A 89 4.58 7.91 4.86
N ASP A 90 5.66 8.57 4.43
CA ASP A 90 6.53 9.34 5.32
C ASP A 90 5.75 10.44 6.03
N PHE A 91 5.00 11.25 5.29
CA PHE A 91 4.16 12.32 5.83
C PHE A 91 3.06 11.80 6.76
N LEU A 92 2.24 10.86 6.28
CA LEU A 92 1.09 10.34 7.04
C LEU A 92 1.49 9.57 8.29
N THR A 93 2.73 9.06 8.39
CA THR A 93 3.23 8.40 9.60
C THR A 93 4.01 9.33 10.53
N GLY A 94 4.36 10.54 10.08
CA GLY A 94 5.11 11.53 10.85
C GLY A 94 4.27 12.32 11.86
N ASN A 95 4.92 13.27 12.53
CA ASN A 95 4.36 14.01 13.69
C ASN A 95 3.87 15.42 13.38
N SER A 96 3.80 15.83 12.11
CA SER A 96 3.26 17.15 11.76
C SER A 96 1.81 17.30 12.24
N LEU A 97 1.39 18.54 12.50
CA LEU A 97 0.03 18.84 12.96
C LEU A 97 -1.02 18.36 11.94
N GLU A 98 -0.73 18.53 10.65
CA GLU A 98 -1.58 18.12 9.55
C GLU A 98 -1.69 16.60 9.47
N ALA A 99 -0.58 15.88 9.61
CA ALA A 99 -0.59 14.42 9.57
C ALA A 99 -1.39 13.84 10.75
N ARG A 100 -1.24 14.42 11.96
CA ARG A 100 -2.04 14.07 13.14
C ARG A 100 -3.52 14.37 12.92
N PHE A 101 -3.84 15.54 12.38
CA PHE A 101 -5.20 15.93 12.05
C PHE A 101 -5.84 14.95 11.06
N LEU A 102 -5.14 14.58 9.99
CA LEU A 102 -5.63 13.60 9.01
C LEU A 102 -5.86 12.23 9.64
N ARG A 103 -4.91 11.72 10.43
CA ARG A 103 -5.04 10.43 11.13
C ARG A 103 -6.20 10.40 12.13
N HIS A 104 -6.47 11.53 12.77
CA HIS A 104 -7.60 11.67 13.70
C HIS A 104 -8.95 11.52 12.98
N HIS A 105 -9.10 12.08 11.78
CA HIS A 105 -10.38 12.14 11.07
C HIS A 105 -10.61 11.01 10.07
N PHE A 106 -9.54 10.40 9.54
CA PHE A 106 -9.62 9.41 8.45
C PHE A 106 -8.91 8.10 8.79
N VAL A 107 -9.37 7.04 8.13
CA VAL A 107 -8.67 5.74 8.11
C VAL A 107 -8.08 5.54 6.73
N PHE A 108 -6.75 5.61 6.62
CA PHE A 108 -6.08 5.38 5.34
C PHE A 108 -5.82 3.88 5.18
N LYS A 109 -6.31 3.29 4.08
CA LYS A 109 -5.99 1.94 3.64
C LYS A 109 -5.06 2.03 2.44
N VAL A 110 -3.79 1.70 2.64
CA VAL A 110 -2.74 1.93 1.65
C VAL A 110 -2.15 0.61 1.16
N VAL A 111 -2.21 0.37 -0.16
CA VAL A 111 -1.48 -0.71 -0.83
C VAL A 111 -0.31 -0.10 -1.59
N PRO A 112 0.92 -0.09 -1.03
CA PRO A 112 2.00 0.71 -1.60
C PRO A 112 2.54 0.19 -2.93
N MET A 113 2.28 -1.09 -3.25
CA MET A 113 2.71 -1.73 -4.48
C MET A 113 1.76 -2.88 -4.83
N LEU A 114 0.90 -2.66 -5.84
CA LEU A 114 -0.07 -3.65 -6.31
C LEU A 114 0.56 -4.76 -7.17
N ASN A 115 1.72 -4.52 -7.79
CA ASN A 115 2.37 -5.51 -8.65
C ASN A 115 3.85 -5.77 -8.26
N PRO A 116 4.11 -6.34 -7.07
CA PRO A 116 5.47 -6.67 -6.63
C PRO A 116 6.23 -7.56 -7.61
N ASP A 117 5.56 -8.60 -8.13
CA ASP A 117 6.20 -9.55 -9.04
C ASP A 117 6.70 -8.88 -10.31
N GLY A 118 5.84 -8.09 -10.97
CA GLY A 118 6.25 -7.39 -12.17
C GLY A 118 7.38 -6.39 -11.91
N VAL A 119 7.43 -5.77 -10.73
CA VAL A 119 8.57 -4.89 -10.35
C VAL A 119 9.87 -5.70 -10.27
N ILE A 120 9.84 -6.86 -9.61
CA ILE A 120 11.02 -7.71 -9.43
C ILE A 120 11.54 -8.22 -10.77
N HIS A 121 10.64 -8.54 -11.71
CA HIS A 121 10.98 -9.09 -13.02
C HIS A 121 11.27 -8.03 -14.10
N GLY A 122 11.15 -6.74 -13.77
CA GLY A 122 11.41 -5.65 -14.73
C GLY A 122 10.36 -5.52 -15.84
N ASN A 123 9.12 -5.98 -15.59
CA ASN A 123 8.01 -5.72 -16.50
C ASN A 123 7.73 -4.21 -16.60
N TYR A 124 7.03 -3.79 -17.65
CA TYR A 124 6.50 -2.42 -17.74
C TYR A 124 5.02 -2.34 -17.35
N ARG A 125 4.16 -3.17 -17.93
CA ARG A 125 2.70 -3.02 -17.76
C ARG A 125 2.03 -4.16 -17.01
N CYS A 126 2.41 -5.39 -17.32
CA CYS A 126 1.66 -6.58 -16.90
C CYS A 126 2.20 -7.22 -15.61
N SER A 127 1.33 -7.98 -14.95
CA SER A 127 1.72 -8.97 -13.93
C SER A 127 2.41 -10.19 -14.56
N LEU A 128 2.81 -11.18 -13.75
CA LEU A 128 3.36 -12.45 -14.25
C LEU A 128 2.34 -13.30 -15.01
N ALA A 129 1.04 -13.08 -14.83
CA ALA A 129 0.02 -13.71 -15.66
C ALA A 129 -0.08 -13.09 -17.07
N GLY A 130 0.80 -12.14 -17.43
CA GLY A 130 0.78 -11.46 -18.72
C GLY A 130 -0.37 -10.44 -18.86
N THR A 131 -1.12 -10.16 -17.79
CA THR A 131 -2.29 -9.28 -17.83
C THR A 131 -2.04 -7.89 -17.23
N ASP A 132 -2.68 -6.88 -17.82
CA ASP A 132 -2.81 -5.54 -17.22
C ASP A 132 -3.77 -5.62 -16.02
N LEU A 133 -3.22 -5.49 -14.80
CA LEU A 133 -3.98 -5.58 -13.55
C LEU A 133 -5.05 -4.47 -13.44
N ASN A 134 -4.82 -3.30 -14.05
CA ASN A 134 -5.77 -2.19 -14.05
C ASN A 134 -6.92 -2.38 -15.07
N ARG A 135 -7.01 -3.56 -15.70
CA ARG A 135 -8.16 -4.00 -16.51
C ARG A 135 -8.92 -5.17 -15.87
N ARG A 136 -8.58 -5.53 -14.63
CA ARG A 136 -9.14 -6.71 -13.94
C ARG A 136 -10.03 -6.39 -12.75
N TRP A 137 -10.32 -5.12 -12.49
CA TRP A 137 -11.18 -4.71 -11.37
C TRP A 137 -12.64 -5.19 -11.47
N LEU A 138 -13.19 -5.36 -12.66
CA LEU A 138 -14.59 -5.81 -12.81
C LEU A 138 -14.77 -7.24 -12.30
N ASN A 139 -13.93 -8.18 -12.74
CA ASN A 139 -13.98 -9.58 -12.35
C ASN A 139 -12.55 -10.14 -12.16
N PRO A 140 -11.87 -9.83 -11.03
CA PRO A 140 -10.54 -10.36 -10.76
C PRO A 140 -10.61 -11.84 -10.36
N SER A 141 -9.61 -12.61 -10.76
CA SER A 141 -9.44 -14.00 -10.30
C SER A 141 -8.52 -13.98 -9.09
N SER A 142 -8.84 -14.75 -8.05
CA SER A 142 -7.99 -14.90 -6.87
C SER A 142 -6.66 -15.59 -7.18
N GLU A 143 -6.58 -16.36 -8.26
CA GLU A 143 -5.37 -17.08 -8.69
C GLU A 143 -4.52 -16.23 -9.63
N LEU A 144 -5.12 -15.63 -10.65
CA LEU A 144 -4.40 -14.86 -11.69
C LEU A 144 -4.19 -13.39 -11.31
N HIS A 145 -5.08 -12.83 -10.49
CA HIS A 145 -5.06 -11.41 -10.12
C HIS A 145 -5.17 -11.22 -8.60
N PRO A 146 -4.38 -11.95 -7.77
CA PRO A 146 -4.59 -12.02 -6.33
C PRO A 146 -4.57 -10.64 -5.65
N THR A 147 -3.69 -9.74 -6.09
CA THR A 147 -3.57 -8.38 -5.51
C THR A 147 -4.78 -7.51 -5.79
N ILE A 148 -5.34 -7.57 -7.00
CA ILE A 148 -6.57 -6.86 -7.37
C ILE A 148 -7.78 -7.49 -6.68
N PHE A 149 -7.87 -8.82 -6.66
CA PHE A 149 -8.94 -9.54 -5.96
C PHE A 149 -8.98 -9.17 -4.47
N ALA A 150 -7.84 -9.25 -3.78
CA ALA A 150 -7.76 -8.95 -2.36
C ALA A 150 -7.98 -7.45 -2.06
N THR A 151 -7.52 -6.56 -2.94
CA THR A 151 -7.79 -5.12 -2.80
C THR A 151 -9.28 -4.82 -2.97
N LYS A 152 -9.94 -5.40 -4.00
CA LYS A 152 -11.37 -5.24 -4.22
C LYS A 152 -12.22 -5.79 -3.07
N LYS A 153 -11.81 -6.90 -2.45
CA LYS A 153 -12.48 -7.45 -1.26
C LYS A 153 -12.31 -6.58 -0.01
N MET A 154 -11.27 -5.74 0.03
CA MET A 154 -11.00 -4.81 1.13
C MET A 154 -11.82 -3.51 1.02
N LEU A 155 -12.21 -3.12 -0.20
CA LEU A 155 -13.13 -2.01 -0.48
C LEU A 155 -14.56 -2.36 -0.05
#